data_AF-A0A0F9E6H3-F1
#
_entry.id   AF-A0A0F9E6H3-F1
#
_cell.length_a   1.000
_cell.length_b   1.000
_cell.length_c   1.000
_cell.angle_alpha   90.00
_cell.angle_beta   90.00
_cell.angle_gamma   90.00
#
_symmetry.space_group_name_H-M   'P 1'
#
loop_
_entity.id
_entity.type
_entity.pdbx_description
1 polymer ?
#
loop_
_entity_poly.entity_id
_entity_poly.type
_entity_poly.pdbx_seq_one_letter_code
_entity_poly.pdbx_strand_id
1 'polypeptide(L)' 'MRVLLVSANTETINMPVLPLGMAFVARATEDAGHKVSQINLMAKPEALNTLAERIQKVQPDIIGISVR' A
#
# COMPACT_ATOMS: atom_id res chain seq x y z
N MET A 1 11.93 7.31 -8.32
CA MET A 1 10.82 8.00 -7.62
C MET A 1 10.53 7.31 -6.30
N ARG A 2 9.84 7.97 -5.37
CA ARG A 2 9.27 7.38 -4.16
C ARG A 2 7.83 6.97 -4.46
N VAL A 3 7.53 5.68 -4.31
CA VAL A 3 6.23 5.11 -4.63
C VAL A 3 5.60 4.59 -3.35
N LEU A 4 4.36 4.98 -3.08
CA LEU A 4 3.54 4.41 -2.01
C LEU A 4 2.48 3.49 -2.62
N LEU A 5 2.50 2.22 -2.28
CA LEU A 5 1.48 1.24 -2.67
C LEU A 5 0.55 0.97 -1.49
N VAL A 6 -0.74 1.12 -1.73
CA VAL A 6 -1.81 0.99 -0.74
C VAL A 6 -2.69 -0.20 -1.12
N SER A 7 -2.78 -1.20 -0.26
CA SER A 7 -3.87 -2.18 -0.38
C SER A 7 -5.09 -1.63 0.35
N ALA A 8 -6.16 -1.41 -0.41
CA ALA A 8 -7.42 -0.87 0.09
C ALA A 8 -8.43 -1.96 0.47
N ASN A 9 -8.01 -3.24 0.50
CA ASN A 9 -8.89 -4.33 0.88
C ASN A 9 -9.18 -4.30 2.38
N THR A 10 -10.35 -3.79 2.75
CA THR A 10 -10.86 -3.78 4.13
C THR A 10 -11.69 -5.02 4.44
N GLU A 11 -12.00 -5.85 3.45
CA GLU A 11 -12.79 -7.05 3.70
C GLU A 11 -12.02 -8.07 4.54
N THR A 12 -12.64 -8.46 5.65
CA THR A 12 -12.11 -9.44 6.61
C THR A 12 -13.00 -10.67 6.74
N ILE A 13 -14.06 -10.76 5.92
CA ILE A 13 -14.99 -11.89 5.95
C ILE A 13 -14.23 -13.16 5.55
N ASN A 14 -14.37 -14.21 6.36
CA ASN A 14 -13.68 -15.50 6.31
C ASN A 14 -12.17 -15.47 6.64
N MET A 15 -11.35 -14.72 5.92
CA MET A 15 -9.92 -14.59 6.22
C MET A 15 -9.31 -13.30 5.64
N PRO A 16 -8.34 -12.68 6.32
CA PRO A 16 -7.57 -11.58 5.75
C PRO A 16 -6.75 -12.08 4.55
N VAL A 17 -6.93 -11.46 3.39
CA VAL A 17 -6.20 -11.79 2.16
C VAL A 17 -4.98 -10.87 2.03
N LEU A 18 -3.81 -11.46 1.84
CA LEU A 18 -2.59 -10.72 1.57
C LEU A 18 -2.60 -10.18 0.11
N PRO A 19 -2.18 -8.93 -0.12
CA PRO A 19 -2.18 -8.32 -1.45
C PRO A 19 -0.99 -8.80 -2.31
N LEU A 20 -0.97 -10.09 -2.68
CA LEU A 20 0.16 -10.69 -3.41
C LEU A 20 0.41 -10.02 -4.76
N GLY A 21 -0.65 -9.68 -5.51
CA GLY A 21 -0.53 -8.95 -6.77
C GLY A 21 0.19 -7.61 -6.61
N MET A 22 -0.13 -6.86 -5.55
CA MET A 22 0.56 -5.62 -5.21
C MET A 22 2.03 -5.86 -4.85
N ALA A 23 2.35 -6.97 -4.17
CA ALA A 23 3.74 -7.31 -3.84
C ALA A 23 4.60 -7.58 -5.08
N PHE A 24 4.04 -8.21 -6.13
CA PHE A 24 4.74 -8.35 -7.41
C PHE A 24 5.03 -7.00 -8.07
N VAL A 25 4.04 -6.10 -8.09
CA VAL A 25 4.22 -4.74 -8.61
C VAL A 25 5.27 -3.97 -7.79
N ALA A 26 5.25 -4.12 -6.46
CA ALA A 26 6.24 -3.52 -5.59
C ALA A 26 7.66 -3.96 -5.96
N ARG A 27 7.87 -5.26 -6.15
CA ARG A 27 9.18 -5.80 -6.51
C ARG A 27 9.65 -5.30 -7.88
N ALA A 28 8.79 -5.36 -8.90
CA ALA A 28 9.12 -4.84 -10.22
C ALA A 28 9.47 -3.34 -10.20
N THR A 29 8.80 -2.56 -9.34
CA THR A 29 9.06 -1.13 -9.17
C THR A 29 10.40 -0.88 -8.47
N GLU A 30 10.76 -1.71 -7.49
CA GLU A 30 12.10 -1.68 -6.86
C GLU A 30 13.20 -2.03 -7.87
N ASP A 31 13.00 -3.09 -8.66
CA ASP A 31 13.96 -3.55 -9.69
C ASP A 31 14.16 -2.48 -10.79
N ALA A 32 13.17 -1.63 -11.05
CA ALA A 32 13.29 -0.46 -11.92
C ALA A 32 14.04 0.73 -11.27
N GLY A 33 14.58 0.58 -10.06
CA GLY A 33 15.38 1.59 -9.36
C GLY A 33 14.55 2.64 -8.62
N HIS A 34 13.30 2.34 -8.26
CA HIS A 34 12.45 3.23 -7.47
C HIS A 34 12.40 2.82 -6.00
N LYS A 35 12.17 3.78 -5.10
CA LYS A 35 12.00 3.52 -3.66
C LYS A 35 10.55 3.22 -3.37
N VAL A 36 10.24 2.03 -2.89
CA VAL A 36 8.87 1.59 -2.65
C VAL A 36 8.56 1.54 -1.15
N SER A 37 7.36 1.99 -0.79
CA SER A 37 6.76 1.80 0.53
C SER A 37 5.39 1.18 0.35
N GLN A 38 5.05 0.22 1.21
CA GLN A 38 3.77 -0.48 1.17
C GLN A 38 2.99 -0.24 2.47
N ILE A 39 1.67 -0.14 2.35
CA ILE A 39 0.72 -0.12 3.47
C ILE A 39 -0.50 -0.97 3.10
N ASN A 40 -0.91 -1.84 4.03
CA ASN A 40 -2.16 -2.58 3.93
C ASN A 40 -3.18 -1.95 4.87
N LEU A 41 -4.25 -1.38 4.32
CA LEU A 41 -5.35 -0.82 5.10
C LEU A 41 -6.21 -1.97 5.62
N MET A 42 -5.75 -2.58 6.70
CA MET A 42 -6.60 -3.47 7.50
C MET A 42 -7.87 -2.72 7.89
N ALA A 43 -9.03 -3.40 7.97
CA ALA A 43 -10.28 -2.80 8.45
C ALA A 43 -10.17 -2.34 9.91
N LYS A 44 -9.64 -1.15 10.10
CA LYS A 44 -9.54 -0.45 11.37
C LYS A 44 -10.06 0.97 11.20
N PRO A 45 -10.76 1.53 12.19
CA PRO A 45 -11.24 2.91 12.15
C PRO A 45 -10.12 3.93 11.87
N GLU A 46 -8.89 3.64 12.30
CA GLU A 46 -7.75 4.55 12.22
C GLU A 46 -6.96 4.44 10.89
N ALA A 47 -7.39 3.59 9.96
CA ALA A 47 -6.65 3.30 8.73
C ALA A 47 -6.34 4.55 7.89
N LEU A 48 -7.27 5.51 7.84
CA LEU A 48 -7.08 6.78 7.11
C LEU A 48 -6.05 7.70 7.79
N ASN A 49 -6.03 7.72 9.13
CA ASN A 49 -5.02 8.50 9.87
C ASN A 49 -3.63 7.89 9.66
N THR A 50 -3.51 6.56 9.75
CA THR A 50 -2.27 5.85 9.45
C THR A 50 -1.80 6.09 8.01
N LEU A 51 -2.73 6.16 7.05
CA LEU A 51 -2.40 6.49 5.66
C LEU A 51 -1.86 7.92 5.54
N ALA A 52 -2.53 8.91 6.15
CA ALA A 52 -2.11 10.30 6.12
C ALA A 52 -0.71 10.49 6.72
N GLU A 53 -0.43 9.90 7.88
CA GLU A 53 0.89 9.90 8.51
C GLU A 53 1.94 9.25 7.61
N ARG A 54 1.59 8.14 6.94
CA ARG A 54 2.51 7.44 6.04
C ARG A 54 2.82 8.28 4.80
N ILE A 55 1.83 8.97 4.24
CA ILE A 55 2.03 9.89 3.11
C ILE A 55 2.97 11.03 3.52
N GLN A 56 2.74 11.65 4.69
CA GLN A 56 3.60 12.72 5.19
C GLN A 56 5.05 12.26 5.41
N LYS A 57 5.24 11.03 5.93
CA LYS A 57 6.57 10.47 6.19
C LYS A 57 7.30 10.04 4.92
N VAL A 58 6.59 9.40 3.98
CA VAL A 58 7.18 8.85 2.75
C VAL A 58 7.41 9.95 1.71
N GLN A 59 6.57 11.00 1.69
CA GLN A 59 6.55 12.02 0.66
C GLN A 59 6.55 11.39 -0.75
N PRO A 60 5.59 10.51 -1.08
CA PRO A 60 5.62 9.78 -2.34
C PRO A 60 5.41 10.71 -3.53
N ASP A 61 6.10 10.43 -4.63
CA ASP A 61 5.88 11.11 -5.91
C ASP A 61 4.67 10.47 -6.64
N ILE A 62 4.40 9.19 -6.35
CA ILE A 62 3.29 8.40 -6.92
C ILE A 62 2.63 7.57 -5.82
N ILE A 63 1.29 7.50 -5.85
CA ILE A 63 0.49 6.60 -5.02
C ILE A 63 -0.24 5.60 -5.92
N GLY A 64 -0.01 4.30 -5.71
CA GLY A 64 -0.76 3.22 -6.33
C GLY A 64 -1.74 2.60 -5.35
N ILE A 65 -2.97 2.37 -5.78
CA ILE A 65 -4.02 1.76 -4.94
C ILE A 65 -4.44 0.42 -5.55
N SER A 66 -4.25 -0.66 -4.79
CA SER A 66 -4.74 -1.98 -5.14
C SER A 66 -6.16 -2.15 -4.60
N VAL A 67 -7.13 -2.26 -5.51
CA VAL A 67 -8.56 -2.48 -5.21
C VAL A 67 -8.91 -3.93 -5.52
N ARG A 68 -9.75 -4.53 -4.67
CA ARG A 68 -10.34 -5.86 -4.83
C ARG A 68 -11.84 -5.73 -4.97
#